data_AF-A0A414WWR9-F1
#
_entry.id   AF-A0A414WWR9-F1
#
_cell.length_a   1.000
_cell.length_b   1.000
_cell.length_c   1.000
_cell.angle_alpha   90.00
_cell.angle_beta   90.00
_cell.angle_gamma   90.00
#
_symmetry.space_group_name_H-M   'P 1'
#
loop_
_entity.id
_entity.type
_entity.pdbx_description
1 polymer ?
#
loop_
_entity_poly.entity_id
_entity_poly.type
_entity_poly.pdbx_seq_one_letter_code
_entity_poly.pdbx_strand_id
1 'polypeptide(L)'
;MNQGAKIVTESIIGSDFRTVFVAGKAYTVYPPTIHKLAGAISHLSGVKEADNLKEVLLSLGESEAYSKALSWLIAGDENLSEELAKGTYEENVDALDEALSMIDSKVFLKAVSLARNVSLLAAKPRL
;
A
#
# COMPACT_ATOMS: atom_id res chain seq x y z
N MET A 1 -22.40 -5.68 20.28
CA MET A 1 -21.32 -4.69 20.19
C MET A 1 -21.54 -3.85 18.94
N ASN A 2 -21.28 -2.54 19.01
CA ASN A 2 -21.22 -1.70 17.81
C ASN A 2 -20.11 -2.24 16.88
N GLN A 3 -20.43 -2.46 15.60
CA GLN A 3 -19.50 -3.04 14.63
C GLN A 3 -18.25 -2.19 14.43
N GLY A 4 -18.37 -0.85 14.48
CA GLY A 4 -17.23 0.06 14.43
C GLY A 4 -16.34 -0.04 15.68
N ALA A 5 -16.95 -0.18 16.86
CA ALA A 5 -16.19 -0.37 18.10
C ALA A 5 -15.44 -1.72 18.12
N LYS A 6 -16.03 -2.76 17.53
CA LYS A 6 -15.38 -4.06 17.35
C LYS A 6 -14.14 -3.94 16.47
N ILE A 7 -14.27 -3.36 15.27
CA ILE A 7 -13.15 -3.16 14.32
C ILE A 7 -12.02 -2.38 15.00
N VAL A 8 -12.33 -1.23 15.61
CA VAL A 8 -11.31 -0.40 16.28
C VAL A 8 -10.60 -1.17 17.40
N THR A 9 -11.35 -1.91 18.22
CA THR A 9 -10.75 -2.70 19.30
C THR A 9 -9.86 -3.81 18.77
N GLU A 10 -10.31 -4.52 17.73
CA GLU A 10 -9.56 -5.61 17.09
C GLU A 10 -8.28 -5.10 16.44
N SER A 11 -8.30 -3.93 15.79
CA SER A 11 -7.10 -3.29 15.23
C SER A 11 -6.12 -2.84 16.33
N ILE A 12 -6.60 -2.31 17.47
CA ILE A 12 -5.74 -1.85 18.57
C ILE A 12 -5.02 -3.01 19.26
N ILE A 13 -5.72 -4.13 19.50
CA ILE A 13 -5.14 -5.30 20.18
C ILE A 13 -4.38 -6.23 19.22
N GLY A 14 -4.35 -5.91 17.92
CA GLY A 14 -3.67 -6.69 16.89
C GLY A 14 -4.39 -7.99 16.51
N SER A 15 -5.69 -8.11 16.77
CA SER A 15 -6.49 -9.26 16.34
C SER A 15 -7.13 -9.06 14.96
N ASP A 16 -7.13 -7.83 14.44
CA ASP A 16 -7.46 -7.52 13.05
C ASP A 16 -6.18 -7.58 12.21
N PHE A 17 -6.06 -8.62 11.38
CA PHE A 17 -4.96 -8.82 10.46
C PHE A 17 -5.41 -9.63 9.25
N ARG A 18 -4.65 -9.53 8.17
CA ARG A 18 -4.79 -10.39 6.99
C ARG A 18 -3.46 -11.07 6.69
N THR A 19 -3.54 -12.18 5.98
CA THR A 19 -2.34 -12.90 5.52
C THR A 19 -2.29 -12.84 4.01
N VAL A 20 -1.17 -12.36 3.48
CA VAL A 20 -0.90 -12.28 2.04
C VAL A 20 0.22 -13.25 1.67
N PHE A 21 0.18 -13.76 0.44
CA PHE A 21 1.18 -14.70 -0.06
C PHE A 21 1.95 -14.08 -1.22
N VAL A 22 3.26 -13.97 -1.08
CA VAL A 22 4.16 -13.42 -2.11
C VAL A 22 5.43 -14.26 -2.16
N ALA A 23 5.88 -14.64 -3.34
CA ALA A 23 7.10 -15.44 -3.53
C ALA A 23 7.11 -16.76 -2.71
N GLY A 24 5.95 -17.39 -2.55
CA GLY A 24 5.80 -18.63 -1.78
C GLY A 24 5.91 -18.48 -0.26
N LYS A 25 5.88 -17.24 0.26
CA LYS A 25 5.91 -16.94 1.71
C LYS A 25 4.63 -16.22 2.14
N ALA A 26 4.22 -16.49 3.37
CA ALA A 26 3.07 -15.85 4.00
C ALA A 26 3.53 -14.67 4.86
N TYR A 27 2.86 -13.53 4.72
CA TYR A 27 3.11 -12.32 5.52
C TYR A 27 1.84 -11.87 6.22
N THR A 28 1.98 -11.50 7.49
CA THR A 28 0.89 -10.91 8.26
C THR A 28 0.87 -9.41 8.04
N VAL A 29 -0.29 -8.89 7.62
CA VAL A 29 -0.56 -7.47 7.42
C VAL A 29 -1.55 -7.02 8.48
N TYR A 30 -1.24 -5.93 9.15
CA TYR A 30 -2.13 -5.26 10.10
C TYR A 30 -2.68 -3.99 9.47
N PRO A 31 -3.79 -3.43 9.99
CA PRO A 31 -4.28 -2.11 9.57
C PRO A 31 -3.12 -1.10 9.63
N PRO A 32 -2.71 -0.55 8.48
CA PRO A 32 -1.49 0.22 8.42
C PRO A 32 -1.68 1.59 9.08
N THR A 33 -0.67 2.02 9.83
CA THR A 33 -0.64 3.36 10.42
C THR A 33 -0.36 4.43 9.36
N ILE A 34 -0.63 5.69 9.67
CA ILE A 34 -0.27 6.84 8.79
C ILE A 34 1.21 6.80 8.39
N HIS A 35 2.09 6.37 9.29
CA HIS A 35 3.52 6.23 9.02
C HIS A 35 3.81 5.20 7.92
N LYS A 36 3.27 3.98 8.07
CA LYS A 36 3.41 2.91 7.08
C LYS A 36 2.82 3.31 5.72
N LEU A 37 1.68 4.01 5.76
CA LEU A 37 1.02 4.52 4.56
C LEU A 37 1.84 5.58 3.84
N ALA A 38 2.39 6.55 4.56
CA ALA A 38 3.23 7.59 3.96
C ALA A 38 4.46 6.98 3.28
N GLY A 39 5.10 6.00 3.91
CA GLY A 39 6.21 5.25 3.32
C GLY A 39 5.81 4.52 2.05
N ALA A 40 4.71 3.75 2.09
CA ALA A 40 4.20 3.06 0.91
C ALA A 40 3.86 4.02 -0.24
N ILE A 41 3.17 5.13 0.04
CA ILE A 41 2.79 6.15 -0.97
C ILE A 41 4.02 6.82 -1.58
N SER A 42 5.11 6.98 -0.83
CA SER A 42 6.35 7.58 -1.34
C SER A 42 6.97 6.80 -2.51
N HIS A 43 6.72 5.48 -2.56
CA HIS A 43 7.13 4.60 -3.67
C HIS A 43 6.08 4.51 -4.78
N LEU A 44 4.85 5.00 -4.55
CA LEU A 44 3.74 4.96 -5.49
C LEU A 44 3.47 6.34 -6.13
N SER A 45 4.39 7.31 -6.03
CA SER A 45 4.16 8.68 -6.51
C SER A 45 3.97 8.82 -8.02
N GLY A 46 4.21 7.76 -8.80
CA GLY A 46 4.06 7.72 -10.26
C GLY A 46 2.67 7.33 -10.79
N VAL A 47 1.69 7.03 -9.92
CA VAL A 47 0.42 6.46 -10.39
C VAL A 47 -0.41 7.47 -11.21
N LYS A 48 -0.97 7.01 -12.34
CA LYS A 48 -2.01 7.73 -13.11
C LYS A 48 -3.39 7.56 -12.43
N GLU A 49 -4.31 8.49 -12.70
CA GLU A 49 -5.71 8.35 -12.25
C GLU A 49 -6.31 7.04 -12.77
N ALA A 50 -6.97 6.28 -11.89
CA ALA A 50 -7.79 5.12 -12.25
C ALA A 50 -8.98 5.01 -11.28
N ASP A 51 -10.01 4.28 -11.71
CA ASP A 51 -11.30 4.21 -11.01
C ASP A 51 -11.25 3.31 -9.76
N ASN A 52 -10.28 2.39 -9.70
CA ASN A 52 -10.05 1.54 -8.54
C ASN A 52 -8.54 1.35 -8.25
N LEU A 53 -8.26 0.92 -7.02
CA LEU A 53 -6.91 0.73 -6.50
C LEU A 53 -6.11 -0.30 -7.32
N LYS A 54 -6.76 -1.38 -7.75
CA LYS A 54 -6.11 -2.41 -8.56
C LYS A 54 -5.69 -1.87 -9.92
N GLU A 55 -6.47 -1.00 -10.55
CA GLU A 55 -6.13 -0.33 -11.81
C GLU A 55 -5.02 0.73 -11.66
N VAL A 56 -5.03 1.49 -10.56
CA VAL A 56 -3.93 2.36 -10.13
C VAL A 56 -2.64 1.54 -10.11
N LEU A 57 -2.66 0.40 -9.42
CA LEU A 57 -1.52 -0.51 -9.35
C LEU A 57 -1.20 -1.12 -10.71
N LEU A 58 -2.16 -1.47 -11.58
CA LEU A 58 -1.92 -1.95 -12.95
C LEU A 58 -1.19 -0.97 -13.87
N SER A 59 -1.32 0.34 -13.62
CA SER A 59 -0.80 1.36 -14.52
C SER A 59 0.71 1.65 -14.43
N LEU A 60 1.40 1.28 -13.34
CA LEU A 60 2.82 1.64 -13.17
C LEU A 60 3.79 0.69 -13.88
N GLY A 61 3.46 -0.59 -14.05
CA GLY A 61 4.34 -1.57 -14.71
C GLY A 61 5.69 -1.83 -14.01
N GLU A 62 5.92 -1.28 -12.81
CA GLU A 62 7.21 -1.34 -12.09
C GLU A 62 7.11 -2.25 -10.85
N SER A 63 7.59 -3.49 -10.99
CA SER A 63 7.58 -4.51 -9.91
C SER A 63 8.31 -4.03 -8.62
N GLU A 64 9.35 -3.22 -8.78
CA GLU A 64 10.15 -2.71 -7.67
C GLU A 64 9.38 -1.73 -6.78
N ALA A 65 8.52 -0.90 -7.36
CA ALA A 65 7.72 0.06 -6.60
C ALA A 65 6.72 -0.65 -5.67
N TYR A 66 6.10 -1.74 -6.15
CA TYR A 66 5.12 -2.49 -5.35
C TYR A 66 5.77 -3.26 -4.21
N SER A 67 6.90 -3.91 -4.45
CA SER A 67 7.60 -4.66 -3.42
C SER A 67 8.10 -3.75 -2.29
N LYS A 68 8.57 -2.54 -2.61
CA LYS A 68 8.89 -1.50 -1.61
C LYS A 68 7.65 -1.01 -0.87
N ALA A 69 6.58 -0.69 -1.60
CA ALA A 69 5.34 -0.24 -0.98
C ALA A 69 4.74 -1.30 -0.04
N LEU A 70 4.76 -2.56 -0.44
CA LEU A 70 4.26 -3.68 0.34
C LEU A 70 5.14 -3.96 1.56
N SER A 71 6.47 -3.81 1.44
CA SER A 71 7.40 -3.86 2.57
C SER A 71 7.03 -2.81 3.63
N TRP A 72 6.72 -1.58 3.22
CA TRP A 72 6.25 -0.54 4.14
C TRP A 72 4.93 -0.87 4.82
N LEU A 73 3.98 -1.49 4.12
CA LEU A 73 2.70 -1.89 4.73
C LEU A 73 2.87 -3.04 5.74
N ILE A 74 3.77 -4.00 5.45
CA ILE A 74 4.05 -5.14 6.33
C ILE A 74 4.94 -4.70 7.51
N ALA A 75 6.16 -4.28 7.22
CA ALA A 75 7.21 -4.03 8.22
C ALA A 75 7.26 -2.56 8.69
N GLY A 76 6.90 -1.61 7.84
CA GLY A 76 7.10 -0.18 8.11
C GLY A 76 8.48 0.34 7.72
N ASP A 77 9.17 -0.38 6.84
CA ASP A 77 10.45 -0.01 6.22
C ASP A 77 10.62 -0.81 4.90
N GLU A 78 11.78 -0.70 4.24
CA GLU A 78 12.09 -1.39 2.98
C GLU A 78 12.76 -2.77 3.16
N ASN A 79 12.88 -3.31 4.38
CA ASN A 79 13.68 -4.52 4.64
C ASN A 79 13.16 -5.79 3.96
N LEU A 80 11.89 -5.82 3.55
CA LEU A 80 11.28 -6.95 2.83
C LEU A 80 11.25 -6.75 1.31
N SER A 81 11.67 -5.58 0.81
CA SER A 81 11.52 -5.22 -0.61
C SER A 81 12.19 -6.23 -1.57
N GLU A 82 13.44 -6.62 -1.32
CA GLU A 82 14.16 -7.59 -2.16
C GLU A 82 13.53 -8.98 -2.14
N GLU A 83 12.90 -9.35 -1.03
CA GLU A 83 12.22 -10.63 -0.89
C GLU A 83 10.89 -10.62 -1.65
N LEU A 84 10.10 -9.56 -1.48
CA LEU A 84 8.81 -9.37 -2.15
C LEU A 84 8.97 -9.17 -3.66
N ALA A 85 10.10 -8.59 -4.10
CA ALA A 85 10.43 -8.43 -5.51
C ALA A 85 10.64 -9.77 -6.26
N LYS A 86 10.84 -10.88 -5.54
CA LYS A 86 10.90 -12.23 -6.13
C LYS A 86 9.51 -12.79 -6.46
N GLY A 87 8.46 -12.18 -5.90
CA GLY A 87 7.08 -12.54 -6.20
C GLY A 87 6.66 -12.07 -7.58
N THR A 88 5.58 -12.64 -8.09
CA THR A 88 5.04 -12.18 -9.37
C THR A 88 4.43 -10.77 -9.22
N TYR A 89 4.26 -10.11 -10.35
CA TYR A 89 3.55 -8.84 -10.42
C TYR A 89 2.14 -8.95 -9.78
N GLU A 90 1.38 -10.00 -10.14
CA GLU A 90 0.02 -10.24 -9.65
C GLU A 90 -0.01 -10.50 -8.14
N GLU A 91 0.94 -11.30 -7.62
CA GLU A 91 1.06 -11.55 -6.17
C GLU A 91 1.25 -10.25 -5.39
N ASN A 92 2.13 -9.37 -5.86
CA ASN A 92 2.37 -8.08 -5.20
C ASN A 92 1.17 -7.13 -5.29
N VAL A 93 0.46 -7.09 -6.42
CA VAL A 93 -0.75 -6.27 -6.58
C VAL A 93 -1.89 -6.76 -5.71
N ASP A 94 -2.15 -8.07 -5.69
CA ASP A 94 -3.21 -8.64 -4.86
C ASP A 94 -2.88 -8.47 -3.37
N ALA A 95 -1.61 -8.60 -2.98
CA ALA A 95 -1.17 -8.34 -1.61
C ALA A 95 -1.32 -6.86 -1.20
N LEU A 96 -1.02 -5.92 -2.11
CA LEU A 96 -1.25 -4.49 -1.88
C LEU A 96 -2.74 -4.16 -1.76
N ASP A 97 -3.57 -4.71 -2.64
CA ASP A 97 -5.03 -4.53 -2.59
C ASP A 97 -5.61 -5.04 -1.27
N GLU A 98 -5.18 -6.24 -0.85
CA GLU A 98 -5.59 -6.84 0.42
C GLU A 98 -5.16 -5.98 1.62
N ALA A 99 -3.91 -5.51 1.64
CA ALA A 99 -3.38 -4.65 2.68
C ALA A 99 -4.12 -3.29 2.78
N LEU A 100 -4.47 -2.72 1.63
CA LEU A 100 -5.14 -1.43 1.55
C LEU A 100 -6.65 -1.55 1.78
N SER A 101 -7.26 -2.72 1.56
CA SER A 101 -8.66 -3.02 1.93
C SER A 101 -8.92 -2.93 3.44
N MET A 102 -7.86 -3.03 4.25
CA MET A 102 -7.91 -2.85 5.70
C MET A 102 -8.03 -1.38 6.11
N ILE A 103 -8.00 -0.47 5.13
CA ILE A 103 -8.21 0.97 5.25
C ILE A 103 -9.49 1.32 4.49
N ASP A 104 -10.15 2.40 4.88
CA ASP A 104 -11.11 3.00 3.96
C ASP A 104 -10.39 3.43 2.67
N SER A 105 -10.68 2.73 1.57
CA SER A 105 -10.07 2.95 0.25
C SER A 105 -10.19 4.41 -0.22
N LYS A 106 -11.23 5.13 0.20
CA LYS A 106 -11.40 6.57 -0.13
C LYS A 106 -10.36 7.44 0.56
N VAL A 107 -9.94 7.09 1.77
CA VAL A 107 -8.92 7.83 2.52
C VAL A 107 -7.56 7.63 1.86
N PHE A 108 -7.25 6.40 1.45
CA PHE A 108 -5.99 6.09 0.75
C PHE A 108 -5.89 6.78 -0.61
N LEU A 109 -6.92 6.65 -1.46
CA LEU A 109 -6.94 7.28 -2.79
C LEU A 109 -6.78 8.80 -2.71
N LYS A 110 -7.39 9.45 -1.71
CA LYS A 110 -7.18 10.87 -1.44
C LYS A 110 -5.72 11.19 -1.07
N ALA A 111 -5.09 10.41 -0.21
CA ALA A 111 -3.70 10.63 0.20
C ALA A 111 -2.73 10.50 -0.99
N VAL A 112 -2.92 9.49 -1.84
CA VAL A 112 -2.14 9.29 -3.08
C VAL A 112 -2.33 10.48 -4.03
N SER A 113 -3.57 10.90 -4.26
CA SER A 113 -3.87 12.07 -5.10
C SER A 113 -3.20 13.35 -4.59
N LEU A 114 -3.20 13.57 -3.27
CA LEU A 114 -2.53 14.72 -2.66
C LEU A 114 -1.01 14.64 -2.84
N ALA A 115 -0.38 13.49 -2.57
CA ALA A 115 1.05 13.29 -2.75
C ALA A 115 1.49 13.55 -4.20
N ARG A 116 0.71 13.06 -5.17
CA ARG A 116 0.91 13.33 -6.59
C ARG A 116 0.81 14.82 -6.92
N ASN A 117 -0.23 15.50 -6.45
CA ASN A 117 -0.43 16.92 -6.74
C ASN A 117 0.73 17.77 -6.18
N VAL A 118 1.23 17.44 -4.98
CA VAL A 118 2.42 18.06 -4.40
C VAL A 118 3.66 17.76 -5.24
N SER A 119 3.84 16.52 -5.72
CA SER A 119 4.95 16.16 -6.61
C SER A 119 4.92 16.94 -7.93
N LEU A 120 3.74 17.17 -8.51
CA LEU A 120 3.58 17.97 -9.74
C LEU A 120 3.86 19.46 -9.50
N LEU A 121 3.44 20.00 -8.35
CA LEU A 121 3.72 21.38 -7.94
C LEU A 121 5.22 21.61 -7.65
N ALA A 122 5.88 20.61 -7.06
CA ALA A 122 7.30 20.67 -6.71
C ALA A 122 8.23 20.36 -7.90
N ALA A 123 7.70 19.81 -9.00
CA ALA A 123 8.47 19.56 -10.22
C ALA A 123 8.90 20.90 -10.84
N LYS A 124 10.22 21.19 -10.81
CA LYS A 124 10.77 22.38 -11.46
C LYS A 124 10.49 22.33 -12.96
N PRO A 125 10.17 23.48 -13.60
CA PRO A 125 10.06 23.54 -15.05
C PRO A 125 11.35 23.04 -15.68
N ARG A 126 11.26 22.20 -16.72
CA ARG A 126 12.43 21.90 -17.55
C ARG A 126 12.88 23.21 -18.22
N LEU A 127 14.12 23.60 -17.96
CA LEU A 127 14.81 24.72 -18.65
C LEU A 127 14.86 24.46 -20.15
#